data_AF-A0A0V0X446-F1
#
_entry.id   AF-A0A0V0X446-F1
#
_cell.length_a   1.000
_cell.length_b   1.000
_cell.length_c   1.000
_cell.angle_alpha   90.00
_cell.angle_beta   90.00
_cell.angle_gamma   90.00
#
_symmetry.space_group_name_H-M   'P 1'
#
loop_
_entity.id
_entity.type
_entity.pdbx_description
1 polymer ?
#
loop_
_entity_poly.entity_id
_entity_poly.type
_entity_poly.pdbx_seq_one_letter_code
_entity_poly.pdbx_strand_id
1 'polypeptide(L)'
;MRSTQVGFIHLLCIIDNNSQLIVNVPQRFWQAYNKCCSLSENDYSIELDLDEPYVSVRKVIVTPTQVLLSVPDKMMSNRILRKFGSDLALRMIFRDESGSRILASRFSVQSLKQIVAKIMLKGLQIGPRLYKFLGWSNSQLRDHGCYFYATTEQVSVEEIRRWMGDFSSIRNVP
;
A
#
# COMPACT_ATOMS: atom_id res chain seq x y z
N MET A 1 14.62 -10.66 -16.09
CA MET A 1 13.43 -9.93 -15.60
C MET A 1 13.14 -10.11 -14.11
N ARG A 2 13.50 -11.24 -13.46
CA ARG A 2 13.31 -11.45 -12.00
C ARG A 2 14.16 -10.52 -11.10
N SER A 3 15.36 -10.13 -11.52
CA SER A 3 16.30 -9.33 -10.72
C SER A 3 15.80 -7.91 -10.39
N THR A 4 15.15 -7.24 -11.33
CA THR A 4 14.60 -5.88 -11.14
C THR A 4 13.42 -5.87 -10.18
N GLN A 5 12.58 -6.92 -10.24
CA GLN A 5 11.43 -7.10 -9.35
C GLN A 5 11.88 -7.40 -7.91
N VAL A 6 12.90 -8.26 -7.75
CA VAL A 6 13.53 -8.53 -6.46
C VAL A 6 14.15 -7.26 -5.90
N GLY A 7 14.96 -6.54 -6.67
CA GLY A 7 15.57 -5.27 -6.24
C GLY A 7 14.57 -4.22 -5.77
N PHE A 8 13.39 -4.16 -6.40
CA PHE A 8 12.31 -3.28 -5.99
C PHE A 8 11.61 -3.72 -4.70
N ILE A 9 11.40 -5.02 -4.49
CA ILE A 9 10.89 -5.58 -3.22
C ILE A 9 11.86 -5.29 -2.07
N HIS A 10 13.17 -5.36 -2.30
CA HIS A 10 14.16 -4.98 -1.28
C HIS A 10 14.17 -3.50 -0.97
N LEU A 11 14.05 -2.64 -1.99
CA LEU A 11 13.97 -1.20 -1.77
C LEU A 11 12.74 -0.86 -0.94
N LEU A 12 11.61 -1.50 -1.25
CA LEU A 12 10.41 -1.47 -0.41
C LEU A 12 10.74 -1.93 1.02
N CYS A 13 11.34 -3.10 1.24
CA CYS A 13 11.69 -3.58 2.58
C CYS A 13 12.65 -2.65 3.37
N ILE A 14 13.54 -1.92 2.70
CA ILE A 14 14.48 -0.98 3.36
C ILE A 14 13.77 0.30 3.78
N ILE A 15 12.95 0.83 2.88
CA ILE A 15 12.02 1.92 3.17
C ILE A 15 11.07 1.48 4.27
N ASP A 16 10.68 0.20 4.27
CA ASP A 16 9.76 -0.39 5.21
C ASP A 16 10.30 -0.46 6.65
N ASN A 17 11.62 -0.46 6.83
CA ASN A 17 12.25 -0.66 8.12
C ASN A 17 12.70 0.64 8.83
N ASN A 18 12.74 1.79 8.15
CA ASN A 18 13.51 2.93 8.67
C ASN A 18 12.79 4.27 8.57
N SER A 19 11.88 4.53 9.51
CA SER A 19 11.16 5.80 9.68
C SER A 19 12.07 7.04 9.95
N GLN A 20 13.39 6.96 9.74
CA GLN A 20 14.37 8.02 9.98
C GLN A 20 15.47 8.03 8.90
N LEU A 21 16.02 9.23 8.66
CA LEU A 21 17.10 9.58 7.71
C LEU A 21 18.08 8.44 7.42
N ILE A 22 18.20 8.07 6.14
CA ILE A 22 19.05 6.96 5.73
C ILE A 22 20.51 7.39 5.74
N VAL A 23 21.25 6.94 6.75
CA VAL A 23 22.72 6.92 6.74
C VAL A 23 23.17 5.51 6.30
N ASN A 24 24.21 5.41 5.47
CA ASN A 24 24.79 4.16 4.98
C ASN A 24 23.86 3.27 4.12
N VAL A 25 23.09 3.90 3.21
CA VAL A 25 22.21 3.24 2.22
C VAL A 25 22.89 2.03 1.53
N PRO A 26 24.15 2.12 1.05
CA PRO A 26 24.74 1.02 0.28
C PRO A 26 24.95 -0.25 1.10
N GLN A 27 25.38 -0.13 2.35
CA GLN A 27 25.61 -1.30 3.21
C GLN A 27 24.29 -1.98 3.61
N ARG A 28 23.27 -1.19 3.96
CA ARG A 28 21.94 -1.74 4.27
C ARG A 28 21.28 -2.38 3.04
N PHE A 29 21.49 -1.80 1.86
CA PHE A 29 21.08 -2.40 0.60
C PHE A 29 21.75 -3.76 0.39
N TRP A 30 23.07 -3.86 0.49
CA TRP A 30 23.77 -5.13 0.30
C TRP A 30 23.43 -6.18 1.36
N GLN A 31 23.23 -5.79 2.62
CA GLN A 31 22.77 -6.69 3.67
C GLN A 31 21.38 -7.26 3.37
N ALA A 32 20.43 -6.41 2.98
CA ALA A 32 19.10 -6.85 2.59
C ALA A 32 19.16 -7.72 1.32
N TYR A 33 19.89 -7.28 0.30
CA TYR A 33 20.07 -7.98 -0.98
C TYR A 33 20.64 -9.38 -0.78
N ASN A 34 21.75 -9.51 -0.05
CA ASN A 34 22.37 -10.80 0.24
C ASN A 34 21.41 -11.71 1.02
N LYS A 35 20.67 -11.14 1.99
CA LYS A 35 19.66 -11.89 2.75
C LYS A 35 18.57 -12.48 1.86
N CYS A 36 18.01 -11.74 0.88
CA CYS A 36 16.99 -12.36 0.01
C CYS A 36 17.54 -13.10 -1.21
N CYS A 37 18.78 -12.86 -1.62
CA CYS A 37 19.44 -13.75 -2.58
C CYS A 37 19.66 -15.16 -1.99
N SER A 38 19.73 -15.30 -0.67
CA SER A 38 19.75 -16.60 0.02
C SER A 38 18.37 -17.21 0.29
N LEU A 39 17.28 -16.52 -0.04
CA LEU A 39 15.92 -17.04 0.18
C LEU A 39 15.46 -17.87 -1.02
N SER A 40 14.92 -19.06 -0.75
CA SER A 40 14.23 -19.94 -1.70
C SER A 40 12.78 -19.48 -1.92
N GLU A 41 12.10 -19.99 -2.96
CA GLU A 41 10.66 -19.70 -3.19
C GLU A 41 9.77 -20.06 -1.98
N ASN A 42 10.22 -20.99 -1.12
CA ASN A 42 9.54 -21.36 0.12
C ASN A 42 9.76 -20.37 1.27
N ASP A 43 10.75 -19.48 1.21
CA ASP A 43 10.98 -18.50 2.28
C ASP A 43 10.14 -17.22 2.12
N TYR A 44 9.38 -17.11 1.01
CA TYR A 44 8.37 -16.07 0.82
C TYR A 44 7.03 -16.39 1.47
N SER A 45 6.82 -17.63 1.94
CA SER A 45 5.75 -17.89 2.89
C SER A 45 6.20 -17.29 4.22
N ILE A 46 5.96 -15.99 4.37
CA ILE A 46 5.65 -15.44 5.68
C ILE A 46 4.49 -16.33 6.15
N GLU A 47 4.75 -17.23 7.09
CA GLU A 47 3.69 -17.76 7.95
C GLU A 47 3.05 -16.50 8.55
N LEU A 48 1.99 -16.03 7.87
CA LEU A 48 1.11 -15.02 8.40
C LEU A 48 0.52 -15.71 9.60
N ASP A 49 1.09 -15.45 10.77
CA ASP A 49 0.52 -15.90 12.02
C ASP A 49 -0.83 -15.20 12.15
N LEU A 50 -1.87 -15.85 11.62
CA LEU A 50 -3.19 -15.26 11.36
C LEU A 50 -3.90 -14.82 12.65
N ASP A 51 -3.35 -15.23 13.80
CA ASP A 51 -3.80 -14.93 15.15
C ASP A 51 -3.06 -13.77 15.82
N GLU A 52 -2.03 -13.19 15.20
CA GLU A 52 -1.37 -12.00 15.74
C GLU A 52 -2.33 -10.79 15.67
N PRO A 53 -2.55 -10.07 16.79
CA PRO A 53 -3.48 -8.94 16.83
C PRO A 53 -3.04 -7.80 15.90
N TYR A 54 -1.78 -7.78 15.49
CA TYR A 54 -1.20 -6.75 14.63
C TYR A 54 -0.56 -7.33 13.38
N VAL A 55 -0.88 -6.73 12.24
CA VAL A 55 -0.31 -7.06 10.93
C VAL A 55 0.38 -5.85 10.33
N SER A 56 1.44 -6.10 9.56
CA SER A 56 2.14 -5.07 8.81
C SER A 56 1.45 -4.84 7.46
N VAL A 57 1.12 -3.58 7.16
CA VAL A 57 0.47 -3.18 5.91
C VAL A 57 1.32 -2.14 5.21
N ARG A 58 1.67 -2.38 3.94
CA ARG A 58 2.51 -1.45 3.15
C ARG A 58 1.87 -0.08 3.04
N LYS A 59 2.70 0.96 3.00
CA LYS A 59 2.25 2.34 3.02
C LYS A 59 2.84 3.15 1.88
N VAL A 60 1.99 3.97 1.27
CA VAL A 60 2.38 4.93 0.24
C VAL A 60 1.81 6.29 0.57
N ILE A 61 2.65 7.30 0.44
CA ILE A 61 2.28 8.71 0.55
C ILE A 61 2.26 9.27 -0.87
N VAL A 62 1.08 9.70 -1.31
CA VAL A 62 0.91 10.35 -2.60
C VAL A 62 0.90 11.85 -2.38
N THR A 63 1.82 12.54 -3.03
CA THR A 63 1.80 13.99 -3.16
C THR A 63 1.40 14.38 -4.59
N PRO A 64 1.07 15.66 -4.85
CA PRO A 64 0.73 16.09 -6.19
C PRO A 64 1.80 15.79 -7.24
N THR A 65 3.09 15.86 -6.87
CA THR A 65 4.19 15.67 -7.82
C THR A 65 4.77 14.26 -7.83
N GLN A 66 4.61 13.49 -6.75
CA GLN A 66 5.31 12.22 -6.60
C GLN A 66 4.55 11.20 -5.74
N VAL A 67 4.98 9.94 -5.87
CA VAL A 67 4.51 8.82 -5.06
C VAL A 67 5.66 8.32 -4.22
N LEU A 68 5.54 8.45 -2.90
CA LEU A 68 6.56 8.11 -1.93
C LEU A 68 6.21 6.79 -1.25
N LEU A 69 7.08 5.81 -1.38
CA LEU A 69 7.01 4.58 -0.59
C LEU A 69 7.40 4.91 0.85
N SER A 70 6.69 4.37 1.83
CA SER A 70 6.91 4.67 3.24
C SER A 70 6.86 3.39 4.08
N VAL A 71 7.37 3.50 5.30
CA VAL A 71 7.32 2.43 6.31
C VAL A 71 5.91 1.85 6.44
N PRO A 72 5.72 0.53 6.33
CA PRO A 72 4.48 -0.17 6.59
C PRO A 72 4.00 0.18 7.97
N ASP A 73 2.70 0.42 8.05
CA ASP A 73 2.08 0.66 9.34
C ASP A 73 1.80 -0.69 10.00
N LYS A 74 2.20 -0.82 11.27
CA LYS A 74 1.74 -1.93 12.13
C LYS A 74 0.31 -1.60 12.57
N MET A 75 -0.65 -2.34 12.07
CA MET A 75 -2.08 -2.08 12.26
C MET A 75 -2.78 -3.27 12.89
N MET A 76 -3.87 -3.02 13.62
CA MET A 76 -4.70 -4.10 14.13
C MET A 76 -5.27 -4.93 12.97
N SER A 77 -5.19 -6.25 13.10
CA SER A 77 -5.72 -7.19 12.12
C SER A 77 -7.23 -7.02 11.96
N ASN A 78 -7.71 -7.04 10.72
CA ASN A 78 -9.14 -6.97 10.41
C ASN A 78 -9.56 -8.15 9.52
N ARG A 79 -10.88 -8.35 9.39
CA ARG A 79 -11.44 -9.51 8.67
C ARG A 79 -11.01 -9.60 7.20
N ILE A 80 -10.72 -8.46 6.56
CA ILE A 80 -10.25 -8.41 5.17
C ILE A 80 -8.79 -8.86 5.14
N LEU A 81 -7.94 -8.31 6.01
CA LEU A 81 -6.51 -8.65 6.08
C LEU A 81 -6.29 -10.13 6.43
N ARG A 82 -7.09 -10.70 7.34
CA ARG A 82 -7.03 -12.14 7.68
C ARG A 82 -7.43 -13.04 6.52
N LYS A 83 -8.38 -12.62 5.69
CA LYS A 83 -8.91 -13.46 4.60
C LYS A 83 -8.10 -13.33 3.30
N PHE A 84 -7.68 -12.13 2.96
CA PHE A 84 -7.06 -11.82 1.67
C PHE A 84 -5.56 -11.51 1.78
N GLY A 85 -4.96 -11.65 2.96
CA GLY A 85 -3.55 -11.41 3.21
C GLY A 85 -3.21 -9.93 3.36
N SER A 86 -2.43 -9.59 4.39
CA SER A 86 -1.96 -8.22 4.60
C SER A 86 -0.87 -7.79 3.61
N ASP A 87 -0.18 -8.75 2.99
CA ASP A 87 0.83 -8.49 1.97
C ASP A 87 0.21 -8.02 0.64
N LEU A 88 -1.07 -8.25 0.39
CA LEU A 88 -1.75 -7.71 -0.80
C LEU A 88 -2.37 -6.33 -0.51
N ALA A 89 -2.45 -5.93 0.76
CA ALA A 89 -2.99 -4.65 1.16
C ALA A 89 -1.97 -3.51 1.01
N LEU A 90 -2.46 -2.35 0.61
CA LEU A 90 -1.69 -1.11 0.52
C LEU A 90 -2.49 0.02 1.14
N ARG A 91 -1.93 0.65 2.18
CA ARG A 91 -2.45 1.90 2.73
C ARG A 91 -1.90 3.06 1.93
N MET A 92 -2.78 3.87 1.37
CA MET A 92 -2.42 5.08 0.64
C MET A 92 -2.86 6.31 1.43
N ILE A 93 -2.01 7.33 1.52
CA ILE A 93 -2.28 8.59 2.21
C ILE A 93 -1.96 9.75 1.28
N PHE A 94 -2.88 10.69 1.14
CA PHE A 94 -2.67 11.88 0.31
C PHE A 94 -2.16 13.05 1.15
N ARG A 95 -1.02 13.62 0.75
CA ARG A 95 -0.34 14.77 1.42
C ARG A 95 0.11 15.81 0.40
N ASP A 96 0.38 17.03 0.85
CA ASP A 96 1.12 17.99 0.03
C ASP A 96 2.63 17.72 0.11
N GLU A 97 3.43 18.49 -0.63
CA GLU A 97 4.89 18.33 -0.66
C GLU A 97 5.57 18.66 0.69
N SER A 98 4.87 19.36 1.59
CA SER A 98 5.36 19.63 2.95
C SER A 98 5.05 18.49 3.92
N GLY A 99 4.33 17.45 3.46
CA GLY A 99 3.82 16.37 4.30
C GLY A 99 2.53 16.72 5.05
N SER A 100 1.99 17.92 4.83
CA SER A 100 0.72 18.36 5.42
C SER A 100 -0.47 17.76 4.67
N ARG A 101 -1.66 17.87 5.25
CA ARG A 101 -2.90 17.44 4.58
C ARG A 101 -3.14 18.32 3.35
N ILE A 102 -3.57 17.69 2.26
CA ILE A 102 -4.02 18.42 1.07
C ILE A 102 -5.25 19.24 1.43
N LEU A 103 -5.15 20.56 1.31
CA LEU A 103 -6.27 21.49 1.50
C LEU A 103 -6.82 21.90 0.15
N ALA A 104 -8.14 21.77 -0.06
CA ALA A 104 -8.78 22.15 -1.32
C ALA A 104 -8.58 23.63 -1.68
N SER A 105 -8.34 24.50 -0.69
CA SER A 105 -8.05 25.92 -0.91
C SER A 105 -6.66 26.19 -1.52
N ARG A 106 -5.72 25.25 -1.41
CA ARG A 106 -4.34 25.41 -1.89
C ARG A 106 -4.09 24.79 -3.26
N PHE A 107 -5.05 24.03 -3.78
CA PHE A 107 -4.90 23.31 -5.05
C PHE A 107 -6.08 23.59 -5.96
N SER A 108 -5.81 23.71 -7.26
CA SER A 108 -6.89 23.76 -8.23
C SER A 108 -7.65 22.42 -8.23
N VAL A 109 -8.97 22.47 -8.43
CA VAL A 109 -9.80 21.27 -8.57
C VAL A 109 -9.28 20.36 -9.68
N GLN A 110 -8.73 20.96 -10.74
CA GLN A 110 -8.16 20.24 -11.88
C GLN A 110 -6.91 19.44 -11.48
N SER A 111 -6.00 20.07 -10.73
CA SER A 111 -4.78 19.41 -10.24
C SER A 111 -5.12 18.25 -9.30
N LEU A 112 -6.05 18.44 -8.37
CA LEU A 112 -6.49 17.37 -7.47
C LEU A 112 -7.13 16.20 -8.24
N LYS A 113 -8.00 16.50 -9.21
CA LYS A 113 -8.60 15.47 -10.07
C LYS A 113 -7.56 14.69 -10.86
N GLN A 114 -6.56 15.36 -11.44
CA GLN A 114 -5.57 14.70 -12.29
C GLN A 114 -4.71 13.67 -11.54
N ILE A 115 -4.41 13.91 -10.26
CA ILE A 115 -3.56 13.01 -9.47
C ILE A 115 -4.42 12.06 -8.64
N VAL A 116 -5.28 12.59 -7.76
CA VAL A 116 -6.07 11.79 -6.82
C VAL A 116 -7.08 10.93 -7.57
N ALA A 117 -7.91 11.54 -8.43
CA ALA A 117 -8.95 10.78 -9.11
C ALA A 117 -8.35 9.76 -10.10
N LYS A 118 -7.24 10.08 -10.75
CA LYS A 118 -6.53 9.12 -11.63
C LYS A 118 -6.09 7.87 -10.86
N ILE A 119 -5.44 8.04 -9.70
CA ILE A 119 -4.97 6.91 -8.88
C ILE A 119 -6.16 6.12 -8.31
N MET A 120 -7.20 6.83 -7.84
CA MET A 120 -8.41 6.19 -7.30
C MET A 120 -9.15 5.36 -8.37
N LEU A 121 -9.22 5.85 -9.61
CA LEU A 121 -9.94 5.17 -10.70
C LEU A 121 -9.12 4.09 -11.39
N LYS A 122 -7.83 4.34 -11.67
CA LYS A 122 -6.98 3.43 -12.44
C LYS A 122 -6.17 2.46 -11.57
N GLY A 123 -6.02 2.78 -10.29
CA GLY A 123 -5.09 2.11 -9.41
C GLY A 123 -3.66 2.65 -9.48
N LEU A 124 -2.77 2.02 -8.73
CA LEU A 124 -1.35 2.33 -8.64
C LEU A 124 -0.53 1.07 -8.94
N GLN A 125 0.33 1.14 -9.97
CA GLN A 125 1.25 0.06 -10.31
C GLN A 125 2.52 0.18 -9.46
N ILE A 126 2.86 -0.89 -8.74
CA ILE A 126 4.06 -0.98 -7.89
C ILE A 126 4.74 -2.31 -8.22
N GLY A 127 5.84 -2.24 -8.97
CA GLY A 127 6.51 -3.42 -9.52
C GLY A 127 5.54 -4.26 -10.36
N PRO A 128 5.39 -5.58 -10.10
CA PRO A 128 4.46 -6.43 -10.86
C PRO A 128 3.00 -6.32 -10.39
N ARG A 129 2.71 -5.63 -9.27
CA ARG A 129 1.37 -5.61 -8.65
C ARG A 129 0.61 -4.34 -9.03
N LEU A 130 -0.62 -4.50 -9.52
CA LEU A 130 -1.59 -3.41 -9.68
C LEU A 130 -2.46 -3.32 -8.44
N TYR A 131 -2.32 -2.22 -7.70
CA TYR A 131 -3.15 -1.95 -6.53
C TYR A 131 -4.37 -1.16 -6.96
N LYS A 132 -5.57 -1.69 -6.70
CA LYS A 132 -6.84 -1.03 -6.99
C LYS A 132 -7.51 -0.56 -5.70
N PHE A 133 -8.24 0.54 -5.80
CA PHE A 133 -8.88 1.17 -4.65
C PHE A 133 -9.98 0.27 -4.06
N LEU A 134 -9.84 -0.07 -2.78
CA LEU A 134 -10.78 -0.93 -2.07
C LEU A 134 -11.85 -0.10 -1.35
N GLY A 135 -11.42 0.88 -0.56
CA GLY A 135 -12.30 1.68 0.29
C GLY A 135 -11.53 2.44 1.38
N TRP A 136 -12.26 3.10 2.27
CA TRP A 136 -11.70 3.76 3.46
C TRP A 136 -12.56 3.43 4.69
N SER A 137 -11.94 3.44 5.86
CA SER A 137 -12.67 3.53 7.12
C SER A 137 -12.75 5.00 7.57
N ASN A 138 -13.58 5.30 8.57
CA ASN A 138 -13.65 6.64 9.15
C ASN A 138 -12.29 7.14 9.68
N SER A 139 -11.48 6.25 10.27
CA SER A 139 -10.14 6.61 10.74
C SER A 139 -9.19 6.91 9.58
N GLN A 140 -9.27 6.15 8.49
CA GLN A 140 -8.51 6.43 7.29
C GLN A 140 -8.91 7.74 6.64
N LEU A 141 -10.22 7.99 6.46
CA LEU A 141 -10.71 9.20 5.81
C LEU A 141 -10.27 10.47 6.56
N ARG A 142 -10.32 10.47 7.90
CA ARG A 142 -9.83 11.59 8.74
C ARG A 142 -8.34 11.88 8.54
N ASP A 143 -7.57 10.88 8.14
CA ASP A 143 -6.14 11.01 7.87
C ASP A 143 -5.82 11.20 6.38
N HIS A 144 -6.84 11.46 5.54
CA HIS A 144 -6.74 11.51 4.08
C HIS A 144 -6.18 10.20 3.50
N GLY A 145 -6.49 9.10 4.17
CA GLY A 145 -6.05 7.75 3.86
C GLY A 145 -7.15 6.89 3.26
N CYS A 146 -6.73 5.86 2.55
CA CYS A 146 -7.57 4.83 1.98
C CYS A 146 -6.79 3.53 1.80
N TYR A 147 -7.51 2.45 1.55
CA TYR A 147 -6.94 1.14 1.28
C TYR A 147 -7.08 0.79 -0.19
N PHE A 148 -6.00 0.23 -0.71
CA PHE A 148 -5.93 -0.42 -2.00
C PHE A 148 -5.55 -1.88 -1.78
N TYR A 149 -5.87 -2.72 -2.76
CA TYR A 149 -5.50 -4.13 -2.76
C TYR A 149 -4.89 -4.53 -4.10
N ALA A 150 -3.83 -5.32 -4.06
CA ALA A 150 -3.20 -5.88 -5.24
C ALA A 150 -4.17 -6.85 -5.92
N THR A 151 -4.38 -6.68 -7.22
CA THR A 151 -5.11 -7.65 -8.04
C THR A 151 -4.18 -8.83 -8.33
N THR A 152 -4.66 -10.05 -8.09
CA THR A 152 -4.00 -11.30 -8.46
C THR A 152 -4.89 -12.11 -9.40
N GLU A 153 -4.43 -13.26 -9.87
CA GLU A 153 -5.26 -14.18 -10.68
C GLU A 153 -6.44 -14.74 -9.87
N GLN A 154 -6.29 -14.84 -8.55
CA GLN A 154 -7.26 -15.46 -7.65
C GLN A 154 -8.14 -14.45 -6.91
N VAL A 155 -7.69 -13.18 -6.78
CA VAL A 155 -8.37 -12.16 -5.97
C VAL A 155 -8.37 -10.81 -6.67
N SER A 156 -9.57 -10.31 -6.91
CA SER A 156 -9.87 -8.96 -7.38
C SER A 156 -10.53 -8.11 -6.28
N VAL A 157 -10.42 -6.79 -6.41
CA VAL A 157 -11.06 -5.85 -5.47
C VAL A 157 -12.58 -6.01 -5.48
N GLU A 158 -13.15 -6.31 -6.64
CA GLU A 158 -14.58 -6.55 -6.83
C GLU A 158 -15.06 -7.80 -6.06
N GLU A 159 -14.23 -8.85 -5.98
CA GLU A 159 -14.50 -10.03 -5.15
C GLU A 159 -14.42 -9.72 -3.66
N ILE A 160 -13.41 -8.94 -3.24
CA ILE A 160 -13.31 -8.50 -1.85
C ILE A 160 -14.54 -7.68 -1.47
N ARG A 161 -15.01 -6.77 -2.33
CA ARG A 161 -16.23 -5.97 -2.13
C ARG A 161 -17.48 -6.84 -2.05
N ARG A 162 -17.64 -7.83 -2.96
CA ARG A 162 -18.74 -8.80 -2.89
C ARG A 162 -18.73 -9.61 -1.59
N TRP A 163 -17.55 -9.99 -1.12
CA TRP A 163 -17.39 -10.69 0.17
C TRP A 163 -17.64 -9.76 1.38
N MET A 164 -17.32 -8.47 1.25
CA MET A 164 -17.56 -7.49 2.31
C MET A 164 -19.05 -7.37 2.66
N GLY A 165 -19.94 -7.56 1.69
CA GLY A 165 -21.38 -7.57 1.88
C GLY A 165 -22.11 -7.08 0.64
N ASP A 166 -23.43 -7.05 0.73
CA ASP A 166 -24.27 -6.42 -0.29
C ASP A 166 -24.36 -4.92 -0.02
N PHE A 167 -23.86 -4.12 -0.96
CA PHE A 167 -23.92 -2.67 -0.92
C PHE A 167 -24.86 -2.08 -1.98
N SER A 168 -25.66 -2.89 -2.67
CA SER A 168 -26.56 -2.46 -3.75
C SER A 168 -27.56 -1.38 -3.31
N SER A 169 -27.96 -1.39 -2.04
CA SER A 169 -28.88 -0.42 -1.45
C SER A 169 -28.23 0.91 -1.05
N ILE A 170 -26.90 1.01 -1.08
CA ILE A 170 -26.17 2.19 -0.64
C ILE A 170 -25.87 3.08 -1.87
N ARG A 171 -26.28 4.35 -1.81
CA ARG A 171 -26.10 5.29 -2.93
C ARG A 171 -24.66 5.78 -3.11
N ASN A 172 -23.87 5.74 -2.04
CA ASN A 172 -22.50 6.27 -2.01
C ASN A 172 -21.54 5.15 -1.61
N VAL A 173 -21.44 4.13 -2.47
CA VAL A 173 -20.41 3.09 -2.36
C VAL A 173 -19.20 3.56 -3.18
N PRO A 174 -17.98 3.46 -2.65
CA PRO A 174 -16.78 3.78 -3.42
C PRO A 174 -16.54 2.85 -4.62
#